data_AF-A0A6I5HHB9-F1
#
_entry.id   AF-A0A6I5HHB9-F1
#
_cell.length_a   1.000
_cell.length_b   1.000
_cell.length_c   1.000
_cell.angle_alpha   90.00
_cell.angle_beta   90.00
_cell.angle_gamma   90.00
#
_symmetry.space_group_name_H-M   'P 1'
#
loop_
_entity.id
_entity.type
_entity.pdbx_description
1 polymer ?
#
loop_
_entity_poly.entity_id
_entity_poly.type
_entity_poly.pdbx_seq_one_letter_code
_entity_poly.pdbx_strand_id
1 'polypeptide(L)'
;MSAYTKCYDPAGARFGIPTYPWHFAPDGYATRRQLRASGLRPGGQEVAAQIMRTHRGRKAGVQVAFLYRVDRAKPVRPMTSRKWGALALAMLARRTCPNCRITYGYCIPTSLGMCVLCAYPEEQCAA
;
A
#
# COMPACT_ATOMS: atom_id res chain seq x y z
N MET A 1 -1.56 16.28 -33.61
CA MET A 1 -0.57 15.92 -32.57
C MET A 1 -1.07 14.68 -31.84
N SER A 2 -0.33 13.58 -31.88
CA SER A 2 -0.72 12.33 -31.21
C SER A 2 -0.86 12.55 -29.70
N ALA A 3 -1.93 12.05 -29.08
CA ALA A 3 -2.23 12.27 -27.67
C ALA A 3 -1.09 11.80 -26.72
N TYR A 4 -0.22 10.91 -27.22
CA TYR A 4 0.91 10.33 -26.51
C TYR A 4 2.15 11.23 -26.50
N THR A 5 2.30 12.17 -27.44
CA THR A 5 3.50 13.03 -27.55
C THR A 5 3.73 13.87 -26.29
N LYS A 6 2.66 14.28 -25.60
CA LYS A 6 2.75 15.05 -24.35
C LYS A 6 3.35 14.24 -23.19
N CYS A 7 3.31 12.91 -23.27
CA CYS A 7 3.71 11.96 -22.23
C CYS A 7 4.92 11.12 -22.67
N TYR A 8 5.64 11.51 -23.73
CA TYR A 8 6.83 10.81 -24.22
C TYR A 8 8.07 11.66 -23.95
N ASP A 9 8.89 11.22 -23.02
CA ASP A 9 10.17 11.84 -22.64
C ASP A 9 11.12 10.73 -22.14
N PRO A 10 11.68 9.92 -23.03
CA PRO A 10 12.55 8.80 -22.66
C PRO A 10 13.88 9.26 -22.02
N ALA A 11 14.33 10.49 -22.30
CA ALA A 11 15.53 11.07 -21.72
C ALA A 11 15.32 11.62 -20.30
N GLY A 12 14.07 11.83 -19.89
CA GLY A 12 13.73 12.47 -18.62
C GLY A 12 14.04 13.97 -18.59
N ALA A 13 14.19 14.62 -19.74
CA ALA A 13 14.56 16.04 -19.82
C ALA A 13 13.46 16.97 -19.29
N ARG A 14 12.20 16.56 -19.40
CA ARG A 14 11.03 17.34 -18.98
C ARG A 14 10.53 16.94 -17.60
N PHE A 15 10.55 15.65 -17.29
CA PHE A 15 9.95 15.13 -16.05
C PHE A 15 10.98 14.62 -15.03
N GLY A 16 12.28 14.76 -15.29
CA GLY A 16 13.38 14.36 -14.41
C GLY A 16 13.69 12.86 -14.44
N ILE A 17 12.76 12.03 -14.92
CA ILE A 17 12.94 10.59 -15.11
C ILE A 17 12.36 10.13 -16.45
N PRO A 18 12.87 9.03 -17.03
CA PRO A 18 12.31 8.45 -18.24
C PRO A 18 10.80 8.27 -18.13
N THR A 19 10.09 8.88 -19.05
CA THR A 19 8.63 8.94 -19.06
C THR A 19 8.09 8.39 -20.36
N TYR A 20 7.25 7.36 -20.24
CA TYR A 20 6.67 6.66 -21.37
C TYR A 20 5.15 6.85 -21.39
N PRO A 21 4.52 6.89 -22.58
CA PRO A 21 3.09 6.77 -22.70
C PRO A 21 2.58 5.44 -22.17
N TRP A 22 1.27 5.37 -21.93
CA TRP A 22 0.60 4.13 -21.55
C TRP A 22 0.89 3.00 -22.55
N HIS A 23 1.39 1.86 -22.07
CA HIS A 23 1.86 0.69 -22.84
C HIS A 23 3.14 0.87 -23.68
N PHE A 24 3.93 1.94 -23.48
CA PHE A 24 5.17 2.19 -24.24
C PHE A 24 6.46 2.05 -23.41
N ALA A 25 6.37 1.58 -22.17
CA ALA A 25 7.56 1.35 -21.36
C ALA A 25 8.36 0.16 -21.91
N PRO A 26 9.70 0.24 -21.98
CA PRO A 26 10.54 -0.90 -22.36
C PRO A 26 10.36 -2.09 -21.42
N ASP A 27 10.79 -3.26 -21.88
CA ASP A 27 10.87 -4.45 -21.04
C ASP A 27 11.86 -4.25 -19.86
N GLY A 28 11.69 -5.07 -18.83
CA GLY A 28 12.51 -4.97 -17.61
C GLY A 28 12.01 -3.95 -16.58
N TYR A 29 10.93 -3.23 -16.89
CA TYR A 29 10.23 -2.35 -15.95
C TYR A 29 8.92 -2.97 -15.43
N ALA A 30 8.64 -2.74 -14.15
CA ALA A 30 7.39 -3.17 -13.54
C ALA A 30 6.88 -2.13 -12.53
N THR A 31 5.56 -1.98 -12.47
CA THR A 31 4.89 -1.25 -11.38
C THR A 31 5.02 -2.01 -10.06
N ARG A 32 4.84 -1.30 -8.92
CA ARG A 32 4.83 -1.96 -7.59
C ARG A 32 3.85 -3.12 -7.51
N ARG A 33 2.68 -3.00 -8.16
CA ARG A 33 1.66 -4.04 -8.19
C ARG A 33 2.11 -5.25 -9.00
N GLN A 34 2.72 -5.04 -10.17
CA GLN A 34 3.29 -6.13 -10.98
C GLN A 34 4.42 -6.85 -10.24
N LEU A 35 5.35 -6.12 -9.63
CA LEU A 35 6.39 -6.72 -8.79
C LEU A 35 5.79 -7.58 -7.68
N ARG A 36 4.76 -7.06 -6.98
CA ARG A 36 4.11 -7.80 -5.89
C ARG A 36 3.44 -9.09 -6.36
N ALA A 37 2.82 -9.08 -7.54
CA ALA A 37 2.23 -10.27 -8.15
C ALA A 37 3.30 -11.33 -8.47
N SER A 38 4.52 -10.91 -8.83
CA SER A 38 5.68 -11.79 -9.03
C SER A 38 6.43 -12.15 -7.74
N GLY A 39 5.90 -11.84 -6.54
CA GLY A 39 6.60 -12.11 -5.28
C GLY A 39 7.82 -11.22 -5.02
N LEU A 40 7.95 -10.13 -5.77
CA LEU A 40 9.06 -9.18 -5.70
C LEU A 40 8.63 -7.86 -5.02
N ARG A 41 9.63 -7.09 -4.59
CA ARG A 41 9.51 -5.72 -4.09
C ARG A 41 10.59 -4.84 -4.72
N PRO A 42 10.39 -3.51 -4.81
CA PRO A 42 11.38 -2.59 -5.38
C PRO A 42 12.78 -2.69 -4.76
N GLY A 43 12.91 -3.20 -3.53
CA GLY A 43 14.22 -3.46 -2.94
C GLY A 43 14.96 -2.24 -2.40
N GLY A 44 14.30 -1.07 -2.35
CA GLY A 44 14.88 0.21 -1.92
C GLY A 44 15.38 1.07 -3.09
N GLN A 45 15.20 0.62 -4.33
CA GLN A 45 15.54 1.41 -5.49
C GLN A 45 14.62 2.64 -5.63
N GLU A 46 15.17 3.72 -6.18
CA GLU A 46 14.41 4.89 -6.61
C GLU A 46 13.51 4.56 -7.80
N VAL A 47 12.62 5.50 -8.14
CA VAL A 47 11.76 5.35 -9.32
C VAL A 47 12.65 5.40 -10.57
N ALA A 48 12.66 4.33 -11.35
CA ALA A 48 13.54 4.21 -12.50
C ALA A 48 12.93 4.78 -13.79
N ALA A 49 11.60 4.77 -13.89
CA ALA A 49 10.85 5.37 -14.97
C ALA A 49 9.40 5.63 -14.52
N GLN A 50 8.61 6.28 -15.36
CA GLN A 50 7.18 6.43 -15.13
C GLN A 50 6.38 6.26 -16.42
N ILE A 51 5.14 5.82 -16.25
CA ILE A 51 4.13 5.80 -17.32
C ILE A 51 3.18 6.95 -17.08
N MET A 52 2.93 7.74 -18.14
CA MET A 52 1.99 8.86 -18.10
C MET A 52 0.89 8.71 -19.15
N ARG A 53 -0.32 9.09 -18.78
CA ARG A 53 -1.43 9.29 -19.71
C ARG A 53 -2.24 10.52 -19.35
N THR A 54 -2.67 11.27 -20.36
CA THR A 54 -3.64 12.36 -20.16
C THR A 54 -4.94 11.81 -19.57
N HIS A 55 -5.44 12.44 -18.52
CA HIS A 55 -6.65 12.01 -17.82
C HIS A 55 -7.49 13.21 -17.40
N ARG A 56 -8.64 13.40 -18.05
CA ARG A 56 -9.52 14.58 -17.86
C ARG A 56 -10.10 14.71 -16.44
N GLY A 57 -10.34 13.60 -15.75
CA GLY A 57 -10.87 13.60 -14.38
C GLY A 57 -9.83 13.80 -13.27
N ARG A 58 -8.56 14.05 -13.59
CA ARG A 58 -7.52 14.33 -12.57
C ARG A 58 -7.21 15.82 -12.57
N LYS A 59 -7.06 16.41 -11.38
CA LYS A 59 -6.67 17.82 -11.22
C LYS A 59 -5.37 18.17 -11.95
N ALA A 60 -4.41 17.24 -11.99
CA ALA A 60 -3.15 17.40 -12.72
C ALA A 60 -3.28 17.21 -14.25
N GLY A 61 -4.45 16.83 -14.75
CA GLY A 61 -4.69 16.51 -16.17
C GLY A 61 -4.00 15.23 -16.65
N VAL A 62 -3.25 14.54 -15.79
CA VAL A 62 -2.49 13.33 -16.10
C VAL A 62 -2.63 12.28 -15.01
N GLN A 63 -2.46 11.02 -15.40
CA GLN A 63 -2.31 9.88 -14.51
C GLN A 63 -0.91 9.29 -14.67
N VAL A 64 -0.25 9.05 -13.55
CA VAL A 64 1.14 8.58 -13.48
C VAL A 64 1.17 7.20 -12.83
N ALA A 65 2.00 6.30 -13.36
CA ALA A 65 2.35 5.04 -12.71
C ALA A 65 3.87 4.89 -12.67
N PHE A 66 4.43 4.76 -11.47
CA PHE A 66 5.87 4.61 -11.30
C PHE A 66 6.34 3.19 -11.64
N LEU A 67 7.48 3.13 -12.32
CA LEU A 67 8.14 1.92 -12.76
C LEU A 67 9.44 1.71 -11.99
N TYR A 68 9.72 0.44 -11.76
CA TYR A 68 10.87 -0.06 -11.04
C TYR A 68 11.55 -1.11 -11.91
N ARG A 69 12.87 -1.21 -11.81
CA ARG A 69 13.63 -2.24 -12.51
C ARG A 69 13.40 -3.60 -11.87
N VAL A 70 13.07 -4.59 -12.70
CA VAL A 70 12.81 -5.97 -12.27
C VAL A 70 14.11 -6.65 -11.84
N ASP A 71 15.21 -6.41 -12.55
CA ASP A 71 16.53 -6.99 -12.24
C ASP A 71 17.11 -6.52 -10.89
N ARG A 72 16.70 -5.34 -10.43
CA ARG A 72 17.07 -4.79 -9.11
C ARG A 72 16.05 -5.11 -8.02
N ALA A 73 14.93 -5.72 -8.39
CA ALA A 73 13.91 -6.09 -7.43
C ALA A 73 14.42 -7.20 -6.52
N LYS A 74 13.93 -7.20 -5.28
CA LYS A 74 14.27 -8.21 -4.28
C LYS A 74 13.04 -9.04 -3.98
N PRO A 75 13.17 -10.30 -3.53
CA PRO A 75 12.05 -11.04 -3.00
C PRO A 75 11.33 -10.25 -1.90
N VAL A 76 10.01 -10.39 -1.85
CA VAL A 76 9.20 -9.88 -0.74
C VAL A 76 9.74 -10.50 0.55
N ARG A 77 9.93 -9.67 1.59
CA ARG A 77 10.40 -10.15 2.89
C ARG A 77 9.37 -11.14 3.43
N PRO A 78 9.75 -12.39 3.72
CA PRO A 78 8.81 -13.34 4.28
C PRO A 78 8.34 -12.87 5.66
N MET A 79 7.16 -13.35 6.02
CA MET A 79 6.68 -13.25 7.39
C MET A 79 7.51 -14.21 8.24
N THR A 80 8.13 -13.70 9.31
CA THR A 80 8.96 -14.51 10.21
C THR A 80 8.16 -14.85 11.46
N SER A 81 8.53 -15.94 12.16
CA SER A 81 7.92 -16.31 13.45
C SER A 81 7.89 -15.15 14.44
N ARG A 82 8.98 -14.38 14.55
CA ARG A 82 9.04 -13.18 15.39
C ARG A 82 8.01 -12.12 15.00
N LYS A 83 7.79 -11.89 13.70
CA LYS A 83 6.77 -10.94 13.23
C LYS A 83 5.36 -11.45 13.51
N TRP A 84 5.12 -12.77 13.38
CA TRP A 84 3.86 -13.39 13.74
C TRP A 84 3.56 -13.20 15.23
N GLY A 85 4.53 -13.47 16.11
CA GLY A 85 4.40 -13.24 17.54
C GLY A 85 4.14 -11.77 17.88
N ALA A 86 4.88 -10.84 17.27
CA ALA A 86 4.67 -9.40 17.48
C ALA A 86 3.26 -8.95 17.05
N LEU A 87 2.77 -9.45 15.92
CA LEU A 87 1.40 -9.17 15.46
C LEU A 87 0.36 -9.76 16.41
N ALA A 88 0.57 -10.99 16.89
CA ALA A 88 -0.33 -11.65 17.84
C ALA A 88 -0.40 -10.87 19.16
N LEU A 89 0.74 -10.42 19.69
CA LEU A 89 0.79 -9.57 20.90
C LEU A 89 0.09 -8.22 20.69
N ALA A 90 0.29 -7.58 19.53
CA ALA A 90 -0.39 -6.34 19.19
C ALA A 90 -1.91 -6.54 19.07
N MET A 91 -2.36 -7.66 18.49
CA MET A 91 -3.78 -8.01 18.41
C MET A 91 -4.36 -8.32 19.78
N LEU A 92 -3.62 -9.04 20.64
CA LEU A 92 -4.01 -9.30 22.02
C LEU A 92 -4.25 -7.98 22.77
N ALA A 93 -3.28 -7.06 22.73
CA ALA A 93 -3.41 -5.76 23.38
C ALA A 93 -4.62 -4.95 22.87
N ARG A 94 -4.90 -4.97 21.57
CA ARG A 94 -6.07 -4.29 20.98
C ARG A 94 -7.41 -4.97 21.31
N ARG A 95 -7.38 -6.21 21.77
CA ARG A 95 -8.56 -7.04 22.07
C ARG A 95 -8.81 -7.19 23.57
N THR A 96 -7.85 -6.85 24.41
CA THR A 96 -7.95 -6.93 25.87
C THR A 96 -8.49 -5.62 26.45
N CYS A 97 -9.62 -5.70 27.16
CA CYS A 97 -10.21 -4.53 27.77
C CYS A 97 -9.34 -4.03 28.94
N PRO A 98 -8.98 -2.74 29.00
CA PRO A 98 -8.20 -2.23 30.12
C PRO A 98 -8.98 -2.28 31.45
N ASN A 99 -10.32 -2.26 31.41
CA ASN A 99 -11.16 -2.27 32.61
C ASN A 99 -11.35 -3.70 33.16
N CYS A 100 -11.97 -4.60 32.38
CA CYS A 100 -12.28 -5.95 32.84
C CYS A 100 -11.18 -6.99 32.55
N ARG A 101 -10.15 -6.63 31.78
CA ARG A 101 -9.01 -7.50 31.39
C ARG A 101 -9.38 -8.75 30.57
N ILE A 102 -10.63 -8.84 30.10
CA ILE A 102 -11.09 -9.90 29.20
C ILE A 102 -10.60 -9.63 27.78
N THR A 103 -10.16 -10.69 27.09
CA THR A 103 -9.77 -10.66 25.68
C THR A 103 -10.95 -11.02 24.80
N TYR A 104 -11.27 -10.18 23.82
CA TYR A 104 -12.40 -10.38 22.91
C TYR A 104 -11.95 -10.81 21.50
N GLY A 105 -12.88 -11.34 20.69
CA GLY A 105 -12.64 -11.67 19.29
C GLY A 105 -12.52 -10.45 18.36
N TYR A 106 -12.92 -9.26 18.84
CA TYR A 106 -12.94 -8.01 18.09
C TYR A 106 -11.94 -6.99 18.69
N CYS A 107 -11.45 -6.06 17.86
CA CYS A 107 -10.64 -4.95 18.36
C CYS A 107 -11.52 -3.96 19.11
N ILE A 108 -11.09 -3.57 20.32
CA ILE A 108 -11.82 -2.63 21.16
C ILE A 108 -11.94 -1.27 20.44
N PRO A 109 -13.15 -0.67 20.41
CA PRO A 109 -13.35 0.65 19.81
C PRO A 109 -12.50 1.72 20.50
N THR A 110 -11.74 2.49 19.72
CA THR A 110 -10.91 3.58 20.25
C THR A 110 -11.75 4.73 20.80
N SER A 111 -13.00 4.89 20.35
CA SER A 111 -13.94 5.90 20.85
C SER A 111 -14.40 5.63 22.29
N LEU A 112 -14.53 4.36 22.68
CA LEU A 112 -14.97 3.97 24.02
C LEU A 112 -13.78 3.78 24.98
N GLY A 113 -12.60 3.46 24.45
CA GLY A 113 -11.40 3.15 25.25
C GLY A 113 -11.50 1.85 26.06
N MET A 114 -12.65 1.16 26.01
CA MET A 114 -12.94 -0.09 26.71
C MET A 114 -13.92 -0.94 25.90
N CYS A 115 -14.13 -2.19 26.31
CA CYS A 115 -15.08 -3.05 25.62
C CYS A 115 -16.53 -2.53 25.76
N VAL A 116 -17.37 -2.86 24.78
CA VAL A 116 -18.79 -2.48 24.73
C VAL A 116 -19.52 -2.86 26.03
N LEU A 117 -19.24 -4.04 26.58
CA LEU A 117 -19.85 -4.53 27.82
C LEU A 117 -19.49 -3.66 29.04
N CYS A 118 -18.26 -3.12 29.09
CA CYS A 118 -17.89 -2.20 30.16
C CYS A 118 -18.45 -0.78 29.94
N ALA A 119 -18.62 -0.37 28.68
CA ALA A 119 -19.18 0.94 28.35
C ALA A 119 -20.69 1.00 28.60
N TYR A 120 -21.40 -0.11 28.39
CA TYR A 120 -22.86 -0.23 28.50
C TYR A 120 -23.26 -1.49 29.28
N PRO A 121 -22.99 -1.53 30.61
CA PRO A 121 -23.30 -2.72 31.42
C PRO A 121 -24.80 -3.01 31.52
N GLU A 122 -25.65 -1.99 31.35
CA GLU A 122 -27.10 -2.06 31.56
C GLU A 122 -27.82 -2.69 30.36
N GLU A 123 -27.29 -2.50 29.15
CA GLU A 123 -27.83 -3.06 27.90
C GLU A 123 -27.69 -4.58 27.83
N GLN A 124 -26.85 -5.18 28.69
CA GLN A 124 -26.67 -6.64 28.77
C GLN A 124 -27.79 -7.34 29.55
N CYS A 125 -28.49 -6.64 30.45
CA CYS A 125 -29.58 -7.20 31.25
C CYS A 125 -30.92 -7.21 30.51
N ALA A 126 -31.02 -6.52 29.37
CA ALA A 126 -32.26 -6.33 28.62
C ALA A 126 -32.43 -7.30 27.43
N ALA A 127 -31.59 -8.33 27.31
CA ALA A 127 -31.63 -9.37 26.28
C ALA A 127 -31.95 -10.74 26.88
#